data_AF-A0A349MTY9-F1
#
_entry.id   AF-A0A349MTY9-F1
#
_cell.length_a   1.000
_cell.length_b   1.000
_cell.length_c   1.000
_cell.angle_alpha   90.00
_cell.angle_beta   90.00
_cell.angle_gamma   90.00
#
_symmetry.space_group_name_H-M   'P 1'
#
loop_
_entity.id
_entity.type
_entity.pdbx_description
1 polymer ?
#
loop_
_entity_poly.entity_id
_entity_poly.type
_entity_poly.pdbx_seq_one_letter_code
_entity_poly.pdbx_strand_id
1 'polypeptide(L)'
;MSSNFDFLQGNEDSMGYFRAADFLEQEYAMGNYASELTSARKIAENVVKFVLDQNYMDNDATFAQNLKTVKYHHLLNQQLVDLLYAIKQPGNEASHTLEQYNKQDGVVALQQVIQLMYWFAKTYCDYEGEVQPFVEPAQRGLYTTSERHMIYSLSGDNSDGNWPRYTGLEKVGETTASQDLEKDWSPNSDYLRSEAHHRISQYMKTSGVPYNLDWVELAHRKISDTWFDDHDVHRVLLKSGFKRDAAFEKQGAKEWFQVSADQVKQAIAAVKNGRESIDGPVQATGKIELRPEQQDAVDKTAKTFKNKYKMLWNAKMRFGKTLSALKLIKKENYAKVLIMTHRPVVAEGWFDDFEKIGMPESG
;
A
#
# COMPACT_ATOMS: atom_id res chain seq x y z
N MET A 1 -14.65 -13.43 0.10
CA MET A 1 -15.57 -13.62 -1.04
C MET A 1 -14.91 -13.05 -2.27
N SER A 2 -15.05 -13.70 -3.43
CA SER A 2 -14.61 -13.15 -4.72
C SER A 2 -15.34 -11.85 -5.05
N SER A 3 -14.67 -10.90 -5.70
CA SER A 3 -15.29 -9.68 -6.21
C SER A 3 -16.12 -10.00 -7.45
N ASN A 4 -17.21 -9.27 -7.70
CA ASN A 4 -17.91 -9.34 -8.99
C ASN A 4 -17.04 -8.87 -10.15
N PHE A 5 -15.90 -8.22 -9.86
CA PHE A 5 -14.97 -7.64 -10.84
C PHE A 5 -13.64 -8.39 -10.98
N ASP A 6 -13.49 -9.56 -10.35
CA ASP A 6 -12.23 -10.35 -10.39
C ASP A 6 -11.77 -10.67 -11.83
N PHE A 7 -12.71 -10.74 -12.79
CA PHE A 7 -12.42 -10.96 -14.20
C PHE A 7 -11.56 -9.85 -14.87
N LEU A 8 -11.40 -8.69 -14.23
CA LEU A 8 -10.59 -7.57 -14.72
C LEU A 8 -9.10 -7.65 -14.31
N GLN A 9 -8.69 -8.59 -13.44
CA GLN A 9 -7.32 -8.65 -12.90
C GLN A 9 -6.27 -9.16 -13.90
N GLY A 10 -6.69 -9.75 -15.03
CA GLY A 10 -5.82 -10.45 -15.97
C GLY A 10 -5.20 -9.62 -17.09
N ASN A 11 -5.56 -8.33 -17.22
CA ASN A 11 -5.15 -7.47 -18.34
C ASN A 11 -4.73 -6.06 -17.84
N GLU A 12 -3.69 -5.49 -18.45
CA GLU A 12 -3.10 -4.21 -18.05
C GLU A 12 -4.09 -3.03 -18.25
N ASP A 13 -4.84 -3.04 -19.35
CA ASP A 13 -5.83 -2.01 -19.69
C ASP A 13 -7.04 -2.03 -18.76
N SER A 14 -7.38 -3.19 -18.19
CA SER A 14 -8.48 -3.33 -17.22
C SER A 14 -8.07 -3.11 -15.77
N MET A 15 -6.78 -3.08 -15.45
CA MET A 15 -6.31 -3.03 -14.05
C MET A 15 -6.69 -1.73 -13.34
N GLY A 16 -6.68 -0.60 -14.05
CA GLY A 16 -7.17 0.68 -13.54
C GLY A 16 -8.66 0.65 -13.19
N TYR A 17 -9.45 -0.05 -14.00
CA TYR A 17 -10.88 -0.24 -13.77
C TYR A 17 -11.17 -1.22 -12.65
N PHE A 18 -10.37 -2.30 -12.51
CA PHE A 18 -10.50 -3.25 -11.40
C PHE A 18 -10.41 -2.55 -10.04
N ARG A 19 -9.40 -1.70 -9.82
CA ARG A 19 -9.25 -0.97 -8.55
C ARG A 19 -10.41 -0.04 -8.26
N ALA A 20 -10.91 0.66 -9.29
CA ALA A 20 -12.06 1.54 -9.15
C ALA A 20 -13.36 0.76 -8.87
N ALA A 21 -13.52 -0.41 -9.49
CA ALA A 21 -14.69 -1.26 -9.34
C ALA A 21 -14.71 -2.00 -7.98
N ASP A 22 -13.55 -2.44 -7.47
CA ASP A 22 -13.44 -2.99 -6.12
C ASP A 22 -13.78 -1.93 -5.06
N PHE A 23 -13.31 -0.69 -5.24
CA PHE A 23 -13.70 0.42 -4.36
C PHE A 23 -15.20 0.68 -4.39
N LEU A 24 -15.82 0.61 -5.57
CA LEU A 24 -17.27 0.75 -5.73
C LEU A 24 -18.05 -0.36 -4.98
N GLU A 25 -17.59 -1.63 -5.01
CA GLU A 25 -18.22 -2.70 -4.20
C GLU A 25 -18.12 -2.42 -2.70
N GLN A 26 -17.01 -1.82 -2.24
CA GLN A 26 -16.83 -1.46 -0.84
C GLN A 26 -17.78 -0.34 -0.41
N GLU A 27 -17.98 0.69 -1.24
CA GLU A 27 -18.93 1.77 -0.98
C GLU A 27 -20.36 1.24 -0.82
N TYR A 28 -20.78 0.32 -1.70
CA TYR A 28 -22.05 -0.40 -1.56
C TYR A 28 -22.14 -1.15 -0.24
N ALA A 29 -21.12 -1.96 0.08
CA ALA A 29 -21.11 -2.79 1.26
C ALA A 29 -21.18 -1.95 2.56
N MET A 30 -20.54 -0.78 2.58
CA MET A 30 -20.58 0.17 3.70
C MET A 30 -21.92 0.93 3.81
N GLY A 31 -22.82 0.79 2.84
CA GLY A 31 -24.07 1.54 2.78
C GLY A 31 -23.89 2.99 2.30
N ASN A 32 -22.76 3.31 1.69
CA ASN A 32 -22.43 4.64 1.16
C ASN A 32 -22.92 4.80 -0.29
N TYR A 33 -24.21 4.53 -0.53
CA TYR A 33 -24.80 4.47 -1.87
C TYR A 33 -24.61 5.75 -2.70
N ALA A 34 -24.63 6.94 -2.08
CA ALA A 34 -24.38 8.19 -2.80
C ALA A 34 -22.94 8.28 -3.37
N SER A 35 -21.96 7.76 -2.63
CA SER A 35 -20.56 7.73 -3.08
C SER A 35 -20.36 6.66 -4.14
N GLU A 36 -20.98 5.50 -3.95
CA GLU A 36 -21.02 4.40 -4.93
C GLU A 36 -21.51 4.87 -6.31
N LEU A 37 -22.63 5.61 -6.37
CA LEU A 37 -23.17 6.15 -7.61
C LEU A 37 -22.21 7.15 -8.29
N THR A 38 -21.51 7.97 -7.50
CA THR A 38 -20.48 8.89 -8.00
C THR A 38 -19.29 8.12 -8.59
N SER A 39 -18.83 7.05 -7.92
CA SER A 39 -17.77 6.17 -8.40
C SER A 39 -18.18 5.41 -9.67
N ALA A 40 -19.43 4.94 -9.75
CA ALA A 40 -19.99 4.26 -10.92
C ALA A 40 -19.90 5.16 -12.16
N ARG A 41 -20.30 6.42 -11.99
CA ARG A 41 -20.19 7.44 -13.04
C ARG A 41 -18.75 7.66 -13.48
N LYS A 42 -17.79 7.72 -12.55
CA LYS A 42 -16.37 7.90 -12.87
C LYS A 42 -15.85 6.75 -13.73
N ILE A 43 -16.21 5.50 -13.41
CA ILE A 43 -15.85 4.33 -14.21
C ILE A 43 -16.42 4.47 -15.63
N ALA A 44 -17.71 4.76 -15.75
CA ALA A 44 -18.38 4.93 -17.04
C ALA A 44 -17.78 6.07 -17.89
N GLU A 45 -17.42 7.19 -17.27
CA GLU A 45 -16.75 8.30 -17.95
C GLU A 45 -15.41 7.90 -18.54
N ASN A 46 -14.60 7.15 -17.78
CA ASN A 46 -13.29 6.69 -18.26
C ASN A 46 -13.41 5.62 -19.34
N VAL A 47 -14.46 4.79 -19.32
CA VAL A 47 -14.75 3.88 -20.45
C VAL A 47 -15.07 4.68 -21.72
N VAL A 48 -15.88 5.74 -21.61
CA VAL A 48 -16.20 6.58 -22.77
C VAL A 48 -14.97 7.28 -23.32
N LYS A 49 -14.07 7.78 -22.45
CA LYS A 49 -12.79 8.35 -22.88
C LYS A 49 -11.93 7.33 -23.60
N PHE A 50 -11.83 6.13 -23.05
CA PHE A 50 -11.11 5.03 -23.68
C PHE A 50 -11.66 4.70 -25.07
N VAL A 51 -12.98 4.60 -25.23
CA VAL A 51 -13.61 4.35 -26.54
C VAL A 51 -13.28 5.45 -27.55
N LEU A 52 -13.30 6.72 -27.14
CA LEU A 52 -12.92 7.83 -28.01
C LEU A 52 -11.44 7.75 -28.41
N ASP A 53 -10.55 7.45 -27.47
CA ASP A 53 -9.12 7.29 -27.72
C ASP A 53 -8.84 6.15 -28.70
N GLN A 54 -9.49 5.00 -28.54
CA GLN A 54 -9.36 3.86 -29.47
C GLN A 54 -9.85 4.21 -30.90
N ASN A 55 -10.69 5.23 -31.03
CA ASN A 55 -11.18 5.74 -32.31
C ASN A 55 -10.48 7.04 -32.75
N TYR A 56 -9.36 7.41 -32.12
CA TYR A 56 -8.56 8.61 -32.41
C TYR A 56 -9.38 9.92 -32.36
N MET A 57 -10.33 10.00 -31.43
CA MET A 57 -11.17 11.18 -31.20
C MET A 57 -10.78 11.90 -29.92
N ASP A 58 -10.96 13.22 -29.89
CA ASP A 58 -10.74 14.04 -28.70
C ASP A 58 -11.68 13.64 -27.54
N ASN A 59 -11.14 13.62 -26.32
CA ASN A 59 -11.83 13.20 -25.10
C ASN A 59 -11.70 14.18 -23.93
N ASP A 60 -11.08 15.36 -24.14
CA ASP A 60 -10.86 16.37 -23.10
C ASP A 60 -12.14 17.05 -22.60
N ALA A 61 -13.28 16.81 -23.28
CA ALA A 61 -14.57 17.38 -22.91
C ALA A 61 -15.26 16.64 -21.75
N THR A 62 -16.39 17.17 -21.29
CA THR A 62 -17.15 16.58 -20.18
C THR A 62 -17.74 15.21 -20.56
N PHE A 63 -18.00 14.35 -19.57
CA PHE A 63 -18.66 13.06 -19.82
C PHE A 63 -19.92 13.18 -20.70
N ALA A 64 -20.76 14.20 -20.46
CA ALA A 64 -21.97 14.41 -21.24
C ALA A 64 -21.70 14.75 -22.72
N GLN A 65 -20.63 15.50 -23.00
CA GLN A 65 -20.22 15.85 -24.36
C GLN A 65 -19.59 14.63 -25.05
N ASN A 66 -18.66 13.96 -24.39
CA ASN A 66 -18.02 12.76 -24.92
C ASN A 66 -19.03 11.65 -25.24
N LEU A 67 -20.01 11.43 -24.35
CA LEU A 67 -21.06 10.42 -24.59
C LEU A 67 -21.96 10.80 -25.78
N LYS A 68 -22.20 12.10 -26.02
CA LYS A 68 -22.90 12.55 -27.24
C LYS A 68 -22.07 12.29 -28.49
N THR A 69 -20.75 12.50 -28.44
CA THR A 69 -19.82 12.21 -29.54
C THR A 69 -19.84 10.71 -29.87
N VAL A 70 -19.71 9.85 -28.85
CA VAL A 70 -19.82 8.38 -29.00
C VAL A 70 -21.13 7.98 -29.68
N LYS A 71 -22.25 8.57 -29.25
CA LYS A 71 -23.58 8.31 -29.84
C LYS A 71 -23.69 8.80 -31.29
N TYR A 72 -23.21 10.01 -31.57
CA TYR A 72 -23.29 10.62 -32.90
C TYR A 72 -22.49 9.84 -33.95
N HIS A 73 -21.29 9.38 -33.57
CA HIS A 73 -20.43 8.57 -34.44
C HIS A 73 -20.75 7.09 -34.44
N HIS A 74 -21.79 6.65 -33.71
CA HIS A 74 -22.21 5.25 -33.60
C HIS A 74 -21.08 4.30 -33.15
N LEU A 75 -20.20 4.77 -32.26
CA LEU A 75 -19.05 3.98 -31.79
C LEU A 75 -19.47 2.83 -30.86
N LEU A 76 -20.65 2.93 -30.26
CA LEU A 76 -21.25 1.90 -29.41
C LEU A 76 -22.67 1.60 -29.89
N ASN A 77 -23.14 0.38 -29.62
CA ASN A 77 -24.52 0.02 -29.88
C ASN A 77 -25.48 0.77 -28.94
N GLN A 78 -26.77 0.82 -29.31
CA GLN A 78 -27.77 1.59 -28.59
C GLN A 78 -27.93 1.13 -27.12
N GLN A 79 -27.83 -0.18 -26.86
CA GLN A 79 -27.95 -0.74 -25.51
C GLN A 79 -26.85 -0.25 -24.57
N LEU A 80 -25.61 -0.17 -25.05
CA LEU A 80 -24.47 0.33 -24.28
C LEU A 80 -24.55 1.83 -24.07
N VAL A 81 -25.01 2.57 -25.07
CA VAL A 81 -25.26 4.02 -24.92
C VAL A 81 -26.31 4.27 -23.84
N ASP A 82 -27.41 3.52 -23.85
CA ASP A 82 -28.48 3.64 -22.85
C ASP A 82 -27.98 3.25 -21.45
N LEU A 83 -27.16 2.20 -21.34
CA LEU A 83 -26.49 1.81 -20.09
C LEU A 83 -25.60 2.94 -19.55
N LEU A 84 -24.79 3.57 -20.39
CA LEU A 84 -23.93 4.68 -19.98
C LEU A 84 -24.74 5.90 -19.51
N TYR A 85 -25.87 6.20 -20.15
CA TYR A 85 -26.78 7.23 -19.65
C TYR A 85 -27.43 6.85 -18.31
N ALA A 86 -27.82 5.58 -18.14
CA ALA A 86 -28.41 5.08 -16.91
C ALA A 86 -27.44 5.15 -15.72
N ILE A 87 -26.14 4.95 -15.93
CA ILE A 87 -25.10 5.14 -14.90
C ILE A 87 -24.83 6.64 -14.67
N LYS A 88 -24.78 7.43 -15.74
CA LYS A 88 -24.41 8.85 -15.67
C LYS A 88 -25.39 9.68 -14.85
N GLN A 89 -26.70 9.54 -15.06
CA GLN A 89 -27.67 10.46 -14.44
C GLN A 89 -27.69 10.37 -12.91
N PRO A 90 -27.84 9.17 -12.30
CA PRO A 90 -27.86 9.03 -10.85
C PRO A 90 -26.53 9.44 -10.22
N GLY A 91 -25.39 9.09 -10.83
CA GLY A 91 -24.08 9.51 -10.31
C GLY A 91 -23.81 11.02 -10.41
N ASN A 92 -24.44 11.71 -11.36
CA ASN A 92 -24.37 13.17 -11.43
C ASN A 92 -25.25 13.83 -10.36
N GLU A 93 -26.44 13.29 -10.12
CA GLU A 93 -27.34 13.75 -9.05
C GLU A 93 -26.73 13.50 -7.67
N ALA A 94 -26.13 12.33 -7.44
CA ALA A 94 -25.47 11.97 -6.19
C ALA A 94 -24.27 12.88 -5.85
N SER A 95 -23.60 13.43 -6.86
CA SER A 95 -22.51 14.40 -6.67
C SER A 95 -22.98 15.81 -6.28
N HIS A 96 -24.26 16.14 -6.51
CA HIS A 96 -24.76 17.52 -6.44
C HIS A 96 -25.98 17.71 -5.53
N THR A 97 -26.57 16.64 -5.03
CA THR A 97 -27.78 16.67 -4.19
C THR A 97 -27.52 16.03 -2.83
N LEU A 98 -28.42 16.28 -1.86
CA LEU A 98 -28.44 15.64 -0.54
C LEU A 98 -29.47 14.50 -0.49
N GLU A 99 -29.85 13.97 -1.65
CA GLU A 99 -30.85 12.90 -1.73
C GLU A 99 -30.34 11.61 -1.07
N GLN A 100 -31.26 10.87 -0.46
CA GLN A 100 -30.94 9.59 0.18
C GLN A 100 -31.12 8.47 -0.84
N TYR A 101 -30.02 7.85 -1.20
CA TYR A 101 -29.99 6.62 -1.99
C TYR A 101 -30.09 5.42 -1.05
N ASN A 102 -30.80 4.38 -1.51
CA ASN A 102 -31.02 3.16 -0.75
C ASN A 102 -30.29 1.97 -1.38
N LYS A 103 -30.38 0.82 -0.70
CA LYS A 103 -29.73 -0.43 -1.13
C LYS A 103 -30.13 -0.88 -2.54
N GLN A 104 -31.38 -0.66 -2.94
CA GLN A 104 -31.86 -1.01 -4.28
C GLN A 104 -31.14 -0.19 -5.35
N ASP A 105 -30.92 1.10 -5.10
CA ASP A 105 -30.20 1.99 -6.01
C ASP A 105 -28.74 1.55 -6.20
N GLY A 106 -28.09 1.14 -5.10
CA GLY A 106 -26.74 0.58 -5.14
C GLY A 106 -26.67 -0.74 -5.93
N VAL A 107 -27.60 -1.69 -5.71
CA VAL A 107 -27.62 -2.94 -6.48
C VAL A 107 -27.74 -2.66 -7.98
N VAL A 108 -28.60 -1.70 -8.36
CA VAL A 108 -28.76 -1.30 -9.76
C VAL A 108 -27.46 -0.71 -10.31
N ALA A 109 -26.79 0.19 -9.58
CA ALA A 109 -25.53 0.78 -9.99
C ALA A 109 -24.43 -0.28 -10.19
N LEU A 110 -24.26 -1.20 -9.24
CA LEU A 110 -23.34 -2.34 -9.33
C LEU A 110 -23.60 -3.19 -10.57
N GLN A 111 -24.85 -3.62 -10.78
CA GLN A 111 -25.20 -4.46 -11.92
C GLN A 111 -24.92 -3.77 -13.26
N GLN A 112 -25.20 -2.47 -13.35
CA GLN A 112 -24.91 -1.68 -14.54
C GLN A 112 -23.40 -1.57 -14.81
N VAL A 113 -22.60 -1.32 -13.78
CA VAL A 113 -21.13 -1.26 -13.90
C VAL A 113 -20.56 -2.63 -14.25
N ILE A 114 -21.05 -3.72 -13.65
CA ILE A 114 -20.67 -5.10 -13.99
C ILE A 114 -20.95 -5.37 -15.48
N GLN A 115 -22.14 -5.04 -15.96
CA GLN A 115 -22.50 -5.21 -17.36
C GLN A 115 -21.56 -4.41 -18.29
N LEU A 116 -21.26 -3.16 -17.95
CA LEU A 116 -20.34 -2.33 -18.71
C LEU A 116 -18.92 -2.91 -18.73
N MET A 117 -18.43 -3.39 -17.59
CA MET A 117 -17.08 -3.94 -17.45
C MET A 117 -16.93 -5.28 -18.17
N TYR A 118 -17.94 -6.15 -18.17
CA TYR A 118 -17.91 -7.38 -18.98
C TYR A 118 -17.85 -7.07 -20.47
N TRP A 119 -18.64 -6.09 -20.93
CA TRP A 119 -18.53 -5.65 -22.32
C TRP A 119 -17.13 -5.10 -22.63
N PHE A 120 -16.58 -4.26 -21.75
CA PHE A 120 -15.25 -3.69 -21.91
C PHE A 120 -14.18 -4.79 -21.99
N ALA A 121 -14.18 -5.73 -21.05
CA ALA A 121 -13.22 -6.82 -20.99
C ALA A 121 -13.30 -7.73 -22.23
N LYS A 122 -14.51 -8.03 -22.72
CA LYS A 122 -14.71 -8.83 -23.94
C LYS A 122 -14.25 -8.11 -25.21
N THR A 123 -14.37 -6.78 -25.23
CA THR A 123 -14.10 -5.98 -26.45
C THR A 123 -12.64 -5.58 -26.55
N TYR A 124 -11.99 -5.27 -25.42
CA TYR A 124 -10.67 -4.65 -25.39
C TYR A 124 -9.61 -5.46 -24.62
N CYS A 125 -10.00 -6.48 -23.86
CA CYS A 125 -9.08 -7.21 -22.99
C CYS A 125 -8.99 -8.72 -23.29
N ASP A 126 -9.52 -9.16 -24.44
CA ASP A 126 -9.55 -10.57 -24.87
C ASP A 126 -10.16 -11.52 -23.83
N TYR A 127 -11.14 -11.04 -23.04
CA TYR A 127 -11.81 -11.89 -22.04
C TYR A 127 -12.79 -12.86 -22.70
N GLU A 128 -12.52 -14.16 -22.60
CA GLU A 128 -13.38 -15.23 -23.15
C GLU A 128 -14.26 -15.92 -22.10
N GLY A 129 -14.17 -15.52 -20.83
CA GLY A 129 -14.92 -16.17 -19.76
C GLY A 129 -16.43 -15.87 -19.76
N GLU A 130 -17.17 -16.68 -18.98
CA GLU A 130 -18.60 -16.48 -18.78
C GLU A 130 -18.89 -15.32 -17.82
N VAL A 131 -20.07 -14.71 -17.99
CA VAL A 131 -20.59 -13.70 -17.06
C VAL A 131 -21.02 -14.42 -15.80
N GLN A 132 -20.34 -14.14 -14.69
CA GLN A 132 -20.68 -14.73 -13.40
C GLN A 132 -21.99 -14.13 -12.86
N PRO A 133 -22.80 -14.91 -12.12
CA PRO A 133 -24.00 -14.39 -11.47
C PRO A 133 -23.62 -13.31 -10.45
N PHE A 134 -24.45 -12.28 -10.33
CA PHE A 134 -24.27 -11.22 -9.34
C PHE A 134 -24.26 -11.82 -7.94
N VAL A 135 -23.19 -11.53 -7.19
CA VAL A 135 -23.06 -11.83 -5.78
C VAL A 135 -23.16 -10.51 -5.03
N GLU A 136 -24.18 -10.36 -4.19
CA GLU A 136 -24.35 -9.13 -3.43
C GLU A 136 -23.14 -8.88 -2.52
N PRO A 137 -22.45 -7.73 -2.65
CA PRO A 137 -21.28 -7.47 -1.81
C PRO A 137 -21.68 -7.33 -0.34
N ALA A 138 -21.21 -8.26 0.49
CA ALA A 138 -21.31 -8.15 1.94
C ALA A 138 -20.24 -7.19 2.48
N GLN A 139 -20.48 -6.59 3.65
CA GLN A 139 -19.44 -5.85 4.39
C GLN A 139 -18.21 -6.74 4.58
N ARG A 140 -17.20 -6.52 3.75
CA ARG A 140 -15.83 -6.86 4.09
C ARG A 140 -15.42 -5.82 5.15
N GLY A 141 -14.93 -6.27 6.30
CA GLY A 141 -14.63 -5.39 7.43
C GLY A 141 -13.89 -4.13 6.98
N LEU A 142 -14.29 -2.97 7.51
CA LEU A 142 -13.78 -1.64 7.15
C LEU A 142 -12.26 -1.67 6.89
N TYR A 143 -11.86 -1.72 5.62
CA TYR A 143 -10.47 -1.61 5.23
C TYR A 143 -10.04 -0.16 5.43
N THR A 144 -9.49 0.13 6.60
CA THR A 144 -8.43 1.14 6.63
C THR A 144 -7.31 0.60 5.75
N THR A 145 -6.75 1.43 4.86
CA THR A 145 -5.54 1.15 4.10
C THR A 145 -4.32 1.06 5.02
N SER A 146 -4.34 0.13 5.96
CA SER A 146 -3.18 -0.31 6.72
C SER A 146 -2.69 -1.61 6.10
N GLU A 147 -2.15 -1.50 4.88
CA GLU A 147 -1.35 -2.55 4.27
C GLU A 147 -0.29 -3.01 5.29
N ARG A 148 -0.25 -4.31 5.58
CA ARG A 148 0.72 -4.88 6.53
C ARG A 148 1.94 -5.35 5.75
N HIS A 149 3.11 -4.85 6.12
CA HIS A 149 4.37 -5.30 5.53
C HIS A 149 4.66 -6.75 5.94
N MET A 150 5.16 -7.54 5.01
CA MET A 150 5.64 -8.89 5.27
C MET A 150 6.95 -9.13 4.53
N ILE A 151 7.80 -9.95 5.13
CA ILE A 151 9.04 -10.43 4.53
C ILE A 151 8.82 -11.87 4.07
N TYR A 152 9.30 -12.17 2.86
CA TYR A 152 9.35 -13.54 2.34
C TYR A 152 10.78 -13.96 2.03
N SER A 153 11.02 -15.27 2.07
CA SER A 153 12.22 -15.92 1.55
C SER A 153 11.86 -16.92 0.48
N LEU A 154 12.65 -16.96 -0.59
CA LEU A 154 12.47 -17.91 -1.68
C LEU A 154 13.80 -18.40 -2.23
N SER A 155 13.78 -19.61 -2.77
CA SER A 155 14.87 -20.22 -3.52
C SER A 155 14.46 -20.44 -4.98
N GLY A 156 15.44 -20.48 -5.88
CA GLY A 156 15.18 -20.89 -7.26
C GLY A 156 14.99 -22.40 -7.34
N ASP A 157 13.93 -22.84 -8.01
CA ASP A 157 13.69 -24.27 -8.23
C ASP A 157 14.62 -24.75 -9.35
N ASN A 158 15.47 -25.70 -9.04
CA ASN A 158 16.40 -26.32 -9.99
C ASN A 158 16.16 -27.84 -10.12
N SER A 159 14.93 -28.29 -9.83
CA SER A 159 14.55 -29.70 -9.96
C SER A 159 14.69 -30.23 -11.39
N ASP A 160 14.54 -29.37 -12.39
CA ASP A 160 14.72 -29.69 -13.82
C ASP A 160 16.19 -29.59 -14.31
N GLY A 161 17.10 -29.12 -13.44
CA GLY A 161 18.51 -28.93 -13.74
C GLY A 161 18.86 -27.69 -14.58
N ASN A 162 17.89 -26.86 -14.96
CA ASN A 162 18.10 -25.71 -15.85
C ASN A 162 18.51 -24.42 -15.12
N TRP A 163 18.43 -24.41 -13.78
CA TRP A 163 18.64 -23.23 -12.92
C TRP A 163 19.76 -23.41 -11.87
N PRO A 164 20.93 -23.99 -12.20
CA PRO A 164 21.99 -24.28 -11.23
C PRO A 164 22.54 -23.02 -10.55
N ARG A 165 22.36 -21.86 -11.19
CA ARG A 165 22.84 -20.57 -10.71
C ARG A 165 22.18 -20.11 -9.39
N TYR A 166 20.95 -20.54 -9.15
CA TYR A 166 20.17 -20.20 -7.96
C TYR A 166 20.36 -21.20 -6.82
N THR A 167 21.10 -22.29 -7.04
CA THR A 167 21.29 -23.34 -6.04
C THR A 167 22.05 -22.82 -4.83
N GLY A 168 21.49 -23.04 -3.63
CA GLY A 168 22.07 -22.61 -2.36
C GLY A 168 21.96 -21.10 -2.11
N LEU A 169 21.12 -20.40 -2.89
CA LEU A 169 20.81 -19.00 -2.70
C LEU A 169 19.37 -18.82 -2.25
N GLU A 170 19.20 -17.90 -1.30
CA GLU A 170 17.90 -17.46 -0.84
C GLU A 170 17.74 -15.97 -1.18
N LYS A 171 16.63 -15.62 -1.81
CA LYS A 171 16.21 -14.23 -1.97
C LYS A 171 15.36 -13.83 -0.77
N VAL A 172 15.68 -12.68 -0.17
CA VAL A 172 14.89 -12.07 0.91
C VAL A 172 14.25 -10.81 0.37
N GLY A 173 12.92 -10.78 0.30
CA GLY A 173 12.18 -9.64 -0.23
C GLY A 173 10.98 -9.27 0.62
N GLU A 174 10.34 -8.15 0.27
CA GLU A 174 9.16 -7.64 0.94
C GLU A 174 7.93 -7.58 0.03
N THR A 175 6.76 -7.66 0.65
CA THR A 175 5.46 -7.34 0.04
C THR A 175 4.52 -6.80 1.10
N THR A 176 3.35 -6.31 0.68
CA THR A 176 2.25 -5.96 1.57
C THR A 176 1.11 -6.96 1.44
N ALA A 177 0.33 -7.11 2.50
CA ALA A 177 -0.98 -7.75 2.46
C ALA A 177 -2.07 -6.79 2.92
N SER A 178 -3.22 -6.92 2.27
CA SER A 178 -4.46 -6.29 2.68
C SER A 178 -4.87 -6.77 4.07
N GLN A 179 -5.20 -5.86 4.97
CA GLN A 179 -5.57 -6.20 6.34
C GLN A 179 -6.95 -6.85 6.40
N ASP A 180 -7.02 -8.18 6.31
CA ASP A 180 -8.21 -8.99 6.59
C ASP A 180 -8.13 -9.61 8.00
N LEU A 181 -8.97 -9.14 8.94
CA LEU A 181 -8.98 -9.57 10.34
C LEU A 181 -9.38 -11.04 10.54
N GLU A 182 -10.04 -11.67 9.57
CA GLU A 182 -10.49 -13.07 9.65
C GLU A 182 -9.43 -14.05 9.14
N LYS A 183 -8.36 -13.55 8.49
CA LYS A 183 -7.29 -14.40 7.97
C LYS A 183 -6.31 -14.81 9.04
N ASP A 184 -5.68 -15.95 8.80
CA ASP A 184 -4.59 -16.41 9.62
C ASP A 184 -3.33 -15.59 9.33
N TRP A 185 -2.92 -14.77 10.29
CA TRP A 185 -1.70 -13.95 10.25
C TRP A 185 -0.50 -14.64 10.91
N SER A 186 -0.63 -15.92 11.27
CA SER A 186 0.46 -16.69 11.81
C SER A 186 1.62 -16.79 10.79
N PRO A 187 2.87 -16.87 11.26
CA PRO A 187 4.02 -17.03 10.36
C PRO A 187 3.82 -18.21 9.43
N ASN A 188 4.07 -17.99 8.14
CA ASN A 188 3.97 -18.97 7.06
C ASN A 188 2.57 -19.57 6.85
N SER A 189 1.50 -18.88 7.27
CA SER A 189 0.13 -19.28 6.96
C SER A 189 -0.16 -19.32 5.46
N ASP A 190 -1.16 -20.09 5.05
CA ASP A 190 -1.58 -20.17 3.64
C ASP A 190 -1.97 -18.80 3.07
N TYR A 191 -2.55 -17.94 3.90
CA TYR A 191 -2.90 -16.59 3.51
C TYR A 191 -1.65 -15.76 3.17
N LEU A 192 -0.68 -15.67 4.08
CA LEU A 192 0.57 -14.93 3.83
C LEU A 192 1.33 -15.51 2.64
N ARG A 193 1.31 -16.83 2.47
CA ARG A 193 1.94 -17.50 1.32
C ARG A 193 1.27 -17.11 0.02
N SER A 194 -0.07 -17.01 -0.01
CA SER A 194 -0.81 -16.60 -1.21
C SER A 194 -0.48 -15.17 -1.65
N GLU A 195 -0.38 -14.23 -0.69
CA GLU A 195 0.00 -12.84 -0.93
C GLU A 195 1.45 -12.72 -1.44
N ALA A 196 2.38 -13.46 -0.83
CA ALA A 196 3.75 -13.54 -1.32
C ALA A 196 3.83 -14.14 -2.73
N HIS A 197 3.10 -15.23 -3.01
CA HIS A 197 3.05 -15.83 -4.34
C HIS A 197 2.49 -14.86 -5.39
N HIS A 198 1.46 -14.08 -5.07
CA HIS A 198 0.93 -13.06 -5.96
C HIS A 198 2.03 -12.07 -6.37
N ARG A 199 2.78 -11.51 -5.40
CA ARG A 199 3.92 -10.62 -5.66
C ARG A 199 5.06 -11.31 -6.41
N ILE A 200 5.46 -12.51 -6.02
CA ILE A 200 6.58 -13.23 -6.61
C ILE A 200 6.30 -13.60 -8.07
N SER A 201 5.07 -14.03 -8.35
CA SER A 201 4.66 -14.44 -9.69
C SER A 201 4.76 -13.29 -10.71
N GLN A 202 4.54 -12.04 -10.30
CA GLN A 202 4.62 -10.88 -11.20
C GLN A 202 6.00 -10.72 -11.86
N TYR A 203 7.09 -11.11 -11.18
CA TYR A 203 8.44 -10.99 -11.72
C TYR A 203 9.07 -12.35 -12.10
N MET A 204 8.85 -13.42 -11.32
CA MET A 204 9.42 -14.73 -11.61
C MET A 204 8.77 -15.39 -12.82
N LYS A 205 7.43 -15.28 -12.96
CA LYS A 205 6.71 -15.83 -14.12
C LYS A 205 7.12 -15.13 -15.42
N THR A 206 7.21 -13.80 -15.36
CA THR A 206 7.67 -12.96 -16.48
C THR A 206 9.09 -13.33 -16.92
N SER A 207 9.94 -13.72 -15.97
CA SER A 207 11.31 -14.14 -16.23
C SER A 207 11.45 -15.63 -16.58
N GLY A 208 10.35 -16.40 -16.52
CA GLY A 208 10.35 -17.85 -16.75
C GLY A 208 11.13 -18.66 -15.70
N VAL A 209 11.44 -18.08 -14.54
CA VAL A 209 12.27 -18.72 -13.50
C VAL A 209 11.36 -19.42 -12.48
N PRO A 210 11.41 -20.75 -12.34
CA PRO A 210 10.65 -21.46 -11.33
C PRO A 210 11.25 -21.20 -9.94
N TYR A 211 10.42 -21.23 -8.90
CA TYR A 211 10.80 -20.84 -7.54
C TYR A 211 10.03 -21.63 -6.49
N ASN A 212 10.64 -21.74 -5.31
CA ASN A 212 10.01 -22.26 -4.10
C ASN A 212 9.87 -21.11 -3.09
N LEU A 213 8.67 -20.89 -2.58
CA LEU A 213 8.46 -19.98 -1.45
C LEU A 213 8.76 -20.72 -0.14
N ASP A 214 9.88 -20.38 0.50
CA ASP A 214 10.42 -21.11 1.64
C ASP A 214 9.91 -20.58 2.98
N TRP A 215 9.70 -19.26 3.11
CA TRP A 215 9.14 -18.64 4.30
C TRP A 215 8.41 -17.33 4.01
N VAL A 216 7.43 -16.98 4.83
CA VAL A 216 6.80 -15.65 4.84
C VAL A 216 6.30 -15.30 6.23
N GLU A 217 6.49 -14.06 6.67
CA GLU A 217 6.00 -13.59 7.96
C GLU A 217 5.82 -12.06 7.99
N LEU A 218 4.91 -11.58 8.84
CA LEU A 218 4.73 -10.15 9.10
C LEU A 218 6.02 -9.45 9.54
N ALA A 219 6.27 -8.29 8.96
CA ALA A 219 7.43 -7.45 9.22
C ALA A 219 7.18 -6.45 10.37
N HIS A 220 6.66 -6.94 11.49
CA HIS A 220 6.32 -6.12 12.67
C HIS A 220 7.17 -6.46 13.89
N ARG A 221 7.69 -5.42 14.55
CA ARG A 221 8.42 -5.51 15.82
C ARG A 221 7.44 -5.37 16.98
N LYS A 222 7.14 -6.47 17.64
CA LYS A 222 6.18 -6.48 18.78
C LYS A 222 6.59 -5.57 19.94
N ILE A 223 7.90 -5.39 20.17
CA ILE A 223 8.42 -4.63 21.32
C ILE A 223 8.28 -3.12 21.12
N SER A 224 8.61 -2.63 19.93
CA SER A 224 8.56 -1.20 19.59
C SER A 224 7.29 -0.79 18.86
N ASP A 225 6.41 -1.73 18.53
CA ASP A 225 5.21 -1.52 17.72
C ASP A 225 5.48 -0.87 16.34
N THR A 226 6.61 -1.21 15.73
CA THR A 226 7.03 -0.63 14.43
C THR A 226 7.16 -1.68 13.34
N TRP A 227 6.91 -1.26 12.11
CA TRP A 227 7.18 -2.07 10.91
C TRP A 227 8.66 -2.02 10.51
N PHE A 228 9.10 -3.03 9.78
CA PHE A 228 10.43 -3.12 9.19
C PHE A 228 10.36 -3.60 7.75
N ASP A 229 11.44 -3.37 7.02
CA ASP A 229 11.58 -3.72 5.62
C ASP A 229 12.58 -4.87 5.42
N ASP A 230 12.73 -5.32 4.19
CA ASP A 230 13.72 -6.32 3.81
C ASP A 230 15.17 -5.83 4.03
N HIS A 231 15.42 -4.53 3.94
CA HIS A 231 16.74 -3.93 4.16
C HIS A 231 17.23 -4.13 5.61
N ASP A 232 16.31 -4.09 6.57
CA ASP A 232 16.60 -4.40 7.97
C ASP A 232 17.05 -5.85 8.15
N VAL A 233 16.41 -6.79 7.45
CA VAL A 233 16.79 -8.21 7.46
C VAL A 233 18.12 -8.42 6.75
N HIS A 234 18.34 -7.78 5.60
CA HIS A 234 19.61 -7.83 4.86
C HIS A 234 20.76 -7.33 5.74
N ARG A 235 20.55 -6.25 6.50
CA ARG A 235 21.56 -5.69 7.40
C ARG A 235 21.94 -6.67 8.51
N VAL A 236 20.96 -7.35 9.09
CA VAL A 236 21.20 -8.40 10.10
C VAL A 236 21.98 -9.56 9.49
N LEU A 237 21.63 -10.02 8.30
CA LEU A 237 22.36 -11.10 7.60
C LEU A 237 23.83 -10.72 7.37
N LEU A 238 24.07 -9.52 6.82
CA LEU A 238 25.42 -9.02 6.56
C LEU A 238 26.25 -8.88 7.85
N LYS A 239 25.67 -8.30 8.90
CA LYS A 239 26.33 -8.16 10.21
C LYS A 239 26.57 -9.50 10.92
N SER A 240 25.80 -10.53 10.56
CA SER A 240 26.00 -11.91 11.04
C SER A 240 27.07 -12.67 10.24
N GLY A 241 27.71 -12.02 9.26
CA GLY A 241 28.79 -12.61 8.45
C GLY A 241 28.32 -13.34 7.20
N PHE A 242 27.01 -13.35 6.90
CA PHE A 242 26.50 -13.86 5.64
C PHE A 242 26.81 -12.90 4.50
N LYS A 243 26.90 -13.46 3.29
CA LYS A 243 27.29 -12.70 2.09
C LYS A 243 26.15 -12.73 1.09
N ARG A 244 25.99 -11.59 0.41
CA ARG A 244 25.26 -11.55 -0.84
C ARG A 244 25.96 -12.39 -1.89
N ASP A 245 25.21 -12.86 -2.86
CA ASP A 245 25.80 -13.41 -4.05
C ASP A 245 26.51 -12.30 -4.85
N ALA A 246 27.83 -12.47 -5.06
CA ALA A 246 28.68 -11.46 -5.67
C ALA A 246 28.37 -11.19 -7.16
N ALA A 247 27.83 -12.17 -7.89
CA ALA A 247 27.51 -12.02 -9.30
C ALA A 247 26.15 -11.34 -9.49
N PHE A 248 25.15 -11.64 -8.66
CA PHE A 248 23.87 -10.93 -8.65
C PHE A 248 24.02 -9.50 -8.14
N GLU A 249 24.85 -9.27 -7.11
CA GLU A 249 25.11 -7.92 -6.63
C GLU A 249 25.75 -7.02 -7.70
N LYS A 250 26.69 -7.56 -8.50
CA LYS A 250 27.27 -6.86 -9.66
C LYS A 250 26.24 -6.47 -10.71
N GLN A 251 25.16 -7.25 -10.84
CA GLN A 251 24.05 -7.00 -11.76
C GLN A 251 22.94 -6.15 -11.14
N GLY A 252 23.10 -5.70 -9.89
CA GLY A 252 22.14 -4.85 -9.17
C GLY A 252 21.12 -5.62 -8.33
N ALA A 253 21.08 -6.96 -8.39
CA ALA A 253 20.18 -7.80 -7.62
C ALA A 253 20.75 -8.09 -6.21
N LYS A 254 20.51 -7.16 -5.28
CA LYS A 254 21.09 -7.16 -3.91
C LYS A 254 20.36 -8.02 -2.88
N GLU A 255 19.26 -8.64 -3.28
CA GLU A 255 18.35 -9.37 -2.38
C GLU A 255 18.72 -10.86 -2.23
N TRP A 256 19.70 -11.35 -3.00
CA TRP A 256 20.13 -12.75 -3.00
C TRP A 256 21.33 -12.99 -2.06
N PHE A 257 21.19 -13.96 -1.16
CA PHE A 257 22.17 -14.31 -0.13
C PHE A 257 22.55 -15.78 -0.17
N GLN A 258 23.80 -16.09 0.19
CA GLN A 258 24.28 -17.46 0.41
C GLN A 258 23.87 -17.94 1.80
N VAL A 259 22.58 -18.19 1.98
CA VAL A 259 21.95 -18.57 3.26
C VAL A 259 20.86 -19.62 3.03
N SER A 260 20.46 -20.28 4.11
CA SER A 260 19.27 -21.12 4.15
C SER A 260 18.04 -20.34 4.62
N ALA A 261 16.85 -20.82 4.29
CA ALA A 261 15.59 -20.30 4.83
C ALA A 261 15.59 -20.19 6.37
N ASP A 262 16.20 -21.15 7.08
CA ASP A 262 16.29 -21.10 8.55
C ASP A 262 17.16 -19.95 9.07
N GLN A 263 18.23 -19.61 8.36
CA GLN A 263 19.05 -18.43 8.69
C GLN A 263 18.30 -17.12 8.40
N VAL A 264 17.44 -17.09 7.37
CA VAL A 264 16.54 -15.94 7.14
C VAL A 264 15.52 -15.80 8.27
N LYS A 265 14.91 -16.91 8.73
CA LYS A 265 14.01 -16.90 9.90
C LYS A 265 14.70 -16.35 11.15
N GLN A 266 15.94 -16.79 11.41
CA GLN A 266 16.75 -16.29 12.51
C GLN A 266 17.05 -14.79 12.36
N ALA A 267 17.33 -14.31 11.15
CA ALA A 267 17.55 -12.89 10.89
C ALA A 267 16.28 -12.06 11.10
N ILE A 268 15.12 -12.52 10.62
CA ILE A 268 13.81 -11.89 10.88
C ILE A 268 13.56 -11.80 12.39
N ALA A 269 13.79 -12.89 13.13
CA ALA A 269 13.64 -12.92 14.58
C ALA A 269 14.60 -11.92 15.27
N ALA A 270 15.83 -11.79 14.79
CA ALA A 270 16.79 -10.82 15.31
C ALA A 270 16.33 -9.37 15.08
N VAL A 271 15.79 -9.04 13.89
CA VAL A 271 15.19 -7.72 13.62
C VAL A 271 14.02 -7.43 14.56
N LYS A 272 13.12 -8.41 14.76
CA LYS A 272 11.98 -8.29 15.67
C LYS A 272 12.39 -8.06 17.12
N ASN A 273 13.53 -8.61 17.51
CA ASN A 273 14.11 -8.45 18.84
C ASN A 273 15.07 -7.26 18.94
N GLY A 274 15.16 -6.39 17.93
CA GLY A 274 16.03 -5.20 17.96
C GLY A 274 17.52 -5.53 18.02
N ARG A 275 17.94 -6.67 17.45
CA ARG A 275 19.36 -7.07 17.36
C ARG A 275 19.95 -6.62 16.02
N GLU A 276 21.25 -6.33 16.02
CA GLU A 276 21.97 -5.97 14.80
C GLU A 276 22.52 -7.17 14.01
N SER A 277 22.60 -8.34 14.64
CA SER A 277 23.02 -9.61 14.06
C SER A 277 22.28 -10.74 14.78
N ILE A 278 22.26 -11.95 14.20
CA ILE A 278 21.52 -13.11 14.74
C ILE A 278 21.93 -13.39 16.20
N ASP A 279 23.24 -13.41 16.45
CA ASP A 279 23.84 -13.65 17.77
C ASP A 279 24.25 -12.34 18.49
N GLY A 280 23.86 -11.19 17.95
CA GLY A 280 24.23 -9.88 18.50
C GLY A 280 23.46 -9.53 19.78
N PRO A 281 23.98 -8.58 20.59
CA PRO A 281 23.23 -8.06 21.73
C PRO A 281 21.95 -7.34 21.26
N VAL A 282 20.91 -7.39 22.08
CA VAL A 282 19.69 -6.59 21.89
C VAL A 282 20.05 -5.12 22.09
N GLN A 283 19.76 -4.27 21.11
CA GLN A 283 19.93 -2.84 21.30
C GLN A 283 18.86 -2.34 22.26
N ALA A 284 19.28 -1.64 23.32
CA ALA A 284 18.39 -0.69 23.96
C ALA A 284 18.02 0.35 22.90
N THR A 285 16.72 0.59 22.71
CA THR A 285 16.22 1.70 21.88
C THR A 285 17.01 2.96 22.24
N GLY A 286 17.89 3.40 21.34
CA GLY A 286 18.96 4.33 21.68
C GLY A 286 18.37 5.65 22.17
N LYS A 287 18.55 5.95 23.47
CA LYS A 287 18.23 7.27 24.02
C LYS A 287 18.93 8.33 23.18
N ILE A 288 18.17 9.18 22.50
CA ILE A 288 18.76 10.31 21.79
C ILE A 288 19.26 11.34 22.82
N GLU A 289 20.57 11.54 22.84
CA GLU A 289 21.23 12.62 23.58
C GLU A 289 21.40 13.86 22.68
N LEU A 290 21.12 15.04 23.23
CA LEU A 290 21.28 16.30 22.51
C LEU A 290 22.74 16.68 22.38
N ARG A 291 23.11 17.23 21.23
CA ARG A 291 24.41 17.88 21.05
C ARG A 291 24.49 19.16 21.90
N PRO A 292 25.68 19.60 22.32
CA PRO A 292 25.82 20.78 23.20
C PRO A 292 25.09 22.03 22.69
N GLU A 293 25.11 22.29 21.38
CA GLU A 293 24.41 23.44 20.79
C GLU A 293 22.88 23.33 20.85
N GLN A 294 22.36 22.10 20.79
CA GLN A 294 20.93 21.83 20.90
C GLN A 294 20.49 21.98 22.36
N GLN A 295 21.28 21.44 23.30
CA GLN A 295 21.04 21.56 24.73
C GLN A 295 21.08 23.02 25.19
N ASP A 296 22.05 23.81 24.72
CA ASP A 296 22.13 25.25 25.01
C ASP A 296 20.90 26.01 24.48
N ALA A 297 20.41 25.66 23.29
CA ALA A 297 19.18 26.26 22.76
C ALA A 297 17.95 25.92 23.61
N VAL A 298 17.82 24.66 24.05
CA VAL A 298 16.77 24.23 24.98
C VAL A 298 16.84 25.01 26.29
N ASP A 299 18.01 25.08 26.91
CA ASP A 299 18.20 25.74 28.20
C ASP A 299 17.97 27.25 28.13
N LYS A 300 18.41 27.90 27.05
CA LYS A 300 18.12 29.32 26.79
C LYS A 300 16.64 29.58 26.59
N THR A 301 15.95 28.67 25.90
CA THR A 301 14.51 28.80 25.66
C THR A 301 13.71 28.64 26.94
N ALA A 302 14.00 27.58 27.72
CA ALA A 302 13.42 27.36 29.04
C ALA A 302 13.56 28.58 29.96
N LYS A 303 14.75 29.19 30.00
CA LYS A 303 14.99 30.43 30.76
C LYS A 303 14.20 31.62 30.22
N THR A 304 14.12 31.76 28.90
CA THR A 304 13.42 32.88 28.25
C THR A 304 11.91 32.80 28.47
N PHE A 305 11.35 31.58 28.44
CA PHE A 305 9.90 31.35 28.57
C PHE A 305 9.34 31.65 29.96
N LYS A 306 10.19 31.86 30.97
CA LYS A 306 9.77 32.38 32.27
C LYS A 306 9.22 33.81 32.19
N ASN A 307 9.72 34.63 31.25
CA ASN A 307 9.42 36.06 31.18
C ASN A 307 8.94 36.53 29.79
N LYS A 308 9.09 35.71 28.75
CA LYS A 308 8.75 36.05 27.35
C LYS A 308 8.07 34.87 26.69
N TYR A 309 7.28 35.10 25.64
CA TYR A 309 6.49 34.04 24.97
C TYR A 309 7.03 33.63 23.59
N LYS A 310 8.17 34.20 23.16
CA LYS A 310 8.73 33.97 21.83
C LYS A 310 10.25 33.82 21.90
N MET A 311 10.77 32.83 21.19
CA MET A 311 12.20 32.55 21.05
C MET A 311 12.53 32.23 19.60
N LEU A 312 13.68 32.72 19.13
CA LEU A 312 14.22 32.42 17.79
C LEU A 312 15.57 31.72 17.97
N TRP A 313 15.75 30.59 17.30
CA TRP A 313 17.02 29.87 17.30
C TRP A 313 17.84 30.20 16.06
N ASN A 314 19.10 30.56 16.26
CA ASN A 314 20.05 30.70 15.17
C ASN A 314 20.58 29.31 14.73
N ALA A 315 19.72 28.55 14.06
CA ALA A 315 19.97 27.16 13.70
C ALA A 315 20.73 27.02 12.38
N LYS A 316 21.93 26.41 12.41
CA LYS A 316 22.68 26.01 11.20
C LYS A 316 22.01 24.83 10.48
N MET A 317 22.47 24.51 9.27
CA MET A 317 22.05 23.30 8.57
C MET A 317 22.25 22.05 9.46
N ARG A 318 21.24 21.18 9.50
CA ARG A 318 21.21 19.95 10.32
C ARG A 318 21.28 20.17 11.84
N PHE A 319 20.83 21.34 12.32
CA PHE A 319 20.71 21.63 13.76
C PHE A 319 19.76 20.69 14.51
N GLY A 320 18.75 20.09 13.87
CA GLY A 320 17.76 19.25 14.58
C GLY A 320 16.75 20.08 15.39
N LYS A 321 16.03 20.97 14.70
CA LYS A 321 15.04 21.88 15.32
C LYS A 321 13.91 21.10 16.01
N THR A 322 13.35 20.10 15.34
CA THR A 322 12.25 19.28 15.90
C THR A 322 12.69 18.55 17.16
N LEU A 323 13.78 17.79 17.08
CA LEU A 323 14.34 17.06 18.23
C LEU A 323 14.60 17.96 19.44
N SER A 324 15.20 19.14 19.21
CA SER A 324 15.48 20.11 20.28
C SER A 324 14.18 20.66 20.87
N ALA A 325 13.16 20.93 20.05
CA ALA A 325 11.86 21.40 20.51
C ALA A 325 11.12 20.34 21.34
N LEU A 326 11.15 19.07 20.90
CA LEU A 326 10.55 17.96 21.64
C LEU A 326 11.22 17.75 23.01
N LYS A 327 12.55 17.90 23.10
CA LYS A 327 13.25 17.88 24.39
C LYS A 327 12.91 19.05 25.30
N LEU A 328 12.70 20.25 24.75
CA LEU A 328 12.18 21.39 25.53
C LEU A 328 10.79 21.09 26.09
N ILE A 329 9.89 20.58 25.25
CA ILE A 329 8.51 20.21 25.66
C ILE A 329 8.55 19.20 26.80
N LYS A 330 9.35 18.13 26.65
CA LYS A 330 9.55 17.11 27.68
C LYS A 330 10.13 17.69 28.98
N LYS A 331 11.09 18.61 28.88
CA LYS A 331 11.72 19.26 30.04
C LYS A 331 10.77 20.18 30.81
N GLU A 332 9.93 20.93 30.10
CA GLU A 332 9.00 21.90 30.70
C GLU A 332 7.60 21.31 30.99
N ASN A 333 7.38 20.04 30.62
CA ASN A 333 6.15 19.28 30.86
C ASN A 333 4.87 19.98 30.31
N TYR A 334 4.91 20.42 29.05
CA TYR A 334 3.74 21.06 28.44
C TYR A 334 2.64 20.05 28.09
N ALA A 335 1.45 20.25 28.63
CA ALA A 335 0.30 19.36 28.44
C ALA A 335 -0.38 19.46 27.06
N LYS A 336 -0.29 20.63 26.41
CA LYS A 336 -0.94 20.87 25.10
C LYS A 336 0.04 21.54 24.17
N VAL A 337 0.41 20.84 23.10
CA VAL A 337 1.39 21.31 22.12
C VAL A 337 0.79 21.19 20.73
N LEU A 338 0.83 22.29 19.98
CA LEU A 338 0.49 22.31 18.56
C LEU A 338 1.79 22.48 17.76
N ILE A 339 2.11 21.48 16.94
CA ILE A 339 3.25 21.52 16.02
C ILE A 339 2.70 21.80 14.61
N MET A 340 3.15 22.90 13.99
CA MET A 340 2.71 23.28 12.64
C MET A 340 3.85 23.14 11.65
N THR A 341 3.59 22.50 10.51
CA THR A 341 4.54 22.32 9.40
C THR A 341 3.90 22.62 8.06
N HIS A 342 4.68 23.17 7.13
CA HIS A 342 4.29 23.30 5.72
C HIS A 342 4.68 22.08 4.89
N ARG A 343 5.37 21.09 5.48
CA ARG A 343 5.81 19.85 4.83
C ARG A 343 5.16 18.66 5.52
N PRO A 344 4.11 18.05 4.97
CA PRO A 344 3.43 16.92 5.63
C PRO A 344 4.28 15.64 5.65
N VAL A 345 5.17 15.44 4.66
CA VAL A 345 6.00 14.23 4.51
C VAL A 345 7.00 13.96 5.66
N VAL A 346 7.18 14.90 6.59
CA VAL A 346 8.09 14.73 7.73
C VAL A 346 7.39 14.23 9.00
N ALA A 347 6.07 14.00 8.94
CA ALA A 347 5.26 13.62 10.10
C ALA A 347 5.73 12.29 10.72
N GLU A 348 5.99 11.26 9.91
CA GLU A 348 6.48 9.96 10.39
C GLU A 348 7.83 10.10 11.08
N GLY A 349 8.79 10.79 10.44
CA GLY A 349 10.11 11.04 11.05
C GLY A 349 10.05 11.82 12.36
N TRP A 350 9.04 12.67 12.55
CA TRP A 350 8.83 13.38 13.82
C TRP A 350 8.24 12.50 14.91
N PHE A 351 7.36 11.57 14.55
CA PHE A 351 6.80 10.60 15.47
C PHE A 351 7.89 9.64 15.97
N ASP A 352 8.75 9.18 15.06
CA ASP A 352 9.96 8.44 15.36
C ASP A 352 10.87 9.16 16.38
N ASP A 353 11.14 10.44 16.16
CA ASP A 353 11.94 11.26 17.09
C ASP A 353 11.24 11.41 18.45
N PHE A 354 9.92 11.53 18.47
CA PHE A 354 9.08 11.63 19.66
C PHE A 354 9.19 10.37 20.54
N GLU A 355 9.13 9.19 19.93
CA GLU A 355 9.32 7.92 20.64
C GLU A 355 10.76 7.76 21.15
N LYS A 356 11.75 8.02 20.30
CA LYS A 356 13.17 7.82 20.63
C LYS A 356 13.69 8.72 21.76
N ILE A 357 13.03 9.85 22.03
CA ILE A 357 13.35 10.69 23.21
C ILE A 357 12.61 10.27 24.48
N GLY A 358 11.78 9.24 24.42
CA GLY A 358 10.96 8.69 25.51
C GLY A 358 9.80 9.61 25.90
N MET A 359 9.19 10.29 24.94
CA MET A 359 8.08 11.22 25.22
C MET A 359 6.79 10.50 25.69
N PRO A 360 6.40 9.32 25.16
CA PRO A 360 5.25 8.56 25.67
C PRO A 360 5.32 8.22 27.17
N GLU A 361 6.52 8.05 27.70
CA GLU A 361 6.74 7.75 29.13
C GLU A 361 6.66 9.00 30.03
N SER A 362 6.58 10.20 29.44
CA SER A 362 6.72 11.47 30.17
C SER A 362 5.41 12.15 30.56
N GLY A 363 4.26 11.52 30.26
CA GLY A 363 2.93 12.03 30.59
C GLY A 363 2.14 12.46 29.37
#